data_AF-A0ABD6VN38-F1
#
_entry.id   AF-A0ABD6VN38-F1
#
_cell.length_a   1.000
_cell.length_b   1.000
_cell.length_c   1.000
_cell.angle_alpha   90.00
_cell.angle_beta   90.00
_cell.angle_gamma   90.00
#
_symmetry.space_group_name_H-M   'P 1'
#
loop_
_entity.id
_entity.type
_entity.pdbx_description
1 polymer ?
#
loop_
_entity_poly.entity_id
_entity_poly.type
_entity_poly.pdbx_seq_one_letter_code
_entity_poly.pdbx_strand_id
1 'polypeptide(L)' 'MAILLAANALSSNNIKYMPGSLDAVYMTKHRFSDGHRKGWVVSARLNVPEGFEPNMVFVEVSDPSGEVYMPPIF' A
#
# COMPACT_ATOMS: atom_id res chain seq x y z
N MET A 1 11.49 5.41 2.44
CA MET A 1 11.67 4.05 1.85
C MET A 1 10.33 3.38 1.57
N ALA A 2 9.40 3.28 2.54
CA ALA A 2 8.13 2.57 2.37
C ALA A 2 7.26 3.03 1.18
N ILE A 3 7.12 4.36 0.96
CA ILE A 3 6.37 4.90 -0.19
C ILE A 3 6.95 4.41 -1.53
N LEU A 4 8.28 4.34 -1.64
CA LEU A 4 8.95 3.87 -2.86
C LEU A 4 8.69 2.39 -3.11
N LEU A 5 8.76 1.56 -2.06
CA LEU A 5 8.46 0.13 -2.14
C LEU A 5 6.99 -0.11 -2.53
N ALA A 6 6.07 0.64 -1.94
CA ALA A 6 4.66 0.58 -2.30
C ALA A 6 4.39 1.05 -3.74
N ALA A 7 5.01 2.14 -4.19
CA ALA A 7 4.89 2.63 -5.56
C ALA A 7 5.40 1.59 -6.58
N ASN A 8 6.53 0.94 -6.29
CA ASN A 8 7.06 -0.14 -7.12
C ASN A 8 6.11 -1.34 -7.20
N ALA A 9 5.49 -1.72 -6.07
CA ALA A 9 4.52 -2.81 -6.04
C ALA A 9 3.25 -2.48 -6.84
N LEU A 10 2.70 -1.26 -6.70
CA LEU A 10 1.56 -0.80 -7.49
C LEU A 10 1.86 -0.79 -8.99
N SER A 11 3.04 -0.28 -9.37
CA SER A 11 3.49 -0.28 -10.77
C SER A 11 3.65 -1.70 -11.33
N SER A 12 4.22 -2.63 -10.55
CA SER A 12 4.42 -4.02 -10.97
C SER A 12 3.11 -4.78 -11.18
N ASN A 13 2.06 -4.38 -10.46
CA ASN A 13 0.71 -4.93 -10.59
C ASN A 13 -0.18 -4.14 -11.59
N ASN A 14 0.39 -3.18 -12.34
CA ASN A 14 -0.35 -2.32 -13.28
C ASN A 14 -1.51 -1.52 -12.64
N ILE A 15 -1.43 -1.23 -11.34
CA ILE A 15 -2.45 -0.48 -10.62
C ILE A 15 -2.17 1.01 -10.79
N LYS A 16 -3.10 1.71 -11.44
CA LYS A 16 -3.02 3.16 -11.65
C LYS A 16 -3.61 3.89 -10.44
N TYR A 17 -2.82 4.80 -9.87
CA TYR A 17 -3.22 5.64 -8.75
C TYR A 17 -3.04 7.13 -9.10
N MET A 18 -3.73 8.00 -8.36
CA MET A 18 -3.67 9.45 -8.54
C MET A 18 -2.28 9.98 -8.15
N PRO A 19 -1.62 10.79 -8.98
CA PRO A 19 -0.34 11.41 -8.64
C PRO A 19 -0.44 12.19 -7.32
N GLY A 20 0.56 12.03 -6.44
CA GLY A 20 0.62 12.72 -5.14
C GLY A 20 -0.36 12.19 -4.08
N SER A 21 -1.10 11.10 -4.35
CA SER A 21 -2.06 10.53 -3.40
C SER A 21 -1.48 9.48 -2.44
N LEU A 22 -0.18 9.17 -2.55
CA LEU A 22 0.47 8.20 -1.69
C LEU A 22 0.69 8.80 -0.31
N ASP A 23 0.16 8.14 0.72
CA ASP A 23 0.38 8.51 2.13
C ASP A 23 0.81 7.29 2.93
N ALA A 24 1.73 7.46 3.88
CA ALA A 24 2.34 6.37 4.63
C ALA A 24 2.25 6.59 6.14
N VAL A 25 1.66 5.62 6.83
CA VAL A 25 1.52 5.62 8.28
C VAL A 25 2.34 4.49 8.87
N TYR A 26 3.21 4.80 9.83
CA TYR A 26 3.95 3.78 10.56
C TYR A 26 3.08 3.19 11.67
N MET A 27 3.01 1.86 11.72
CA MET A 27 2.24 1.12 12.71
C MET A 27 3.15 0.19 13.50
N THR A 28 2.93 0.11 14.82
CA THR A 28 3.71 -0.74 15.75
C THR A 28 2.87 -1.80 16.48
N LYS A 29 1.57 -1.80 16.20
CA LYS A 29 0.58 -2.73 16.78
C LYS A 29 -0.24 -3.45 15.71
N HIS A 30 -0.05 -3.12 14.44
CA HIS A 30 -0.70 -3.79 13.32
C HIS A 30 -0.01 -5.12 13.05
N ARG A 31 -0.79 -6.18 12.84
CA ARG A 31 -0.24 -7.48 12.45
C ARG A 31 -0.13 -7.50 10.93
N PHE A 32 1.08 -7.37 10.44
CA PHE A 32 1.39 -7.41 9.02
C PHE A 32 1.31 -8.84 8.50
N SER A 33 1.15 -8.97 7.18
CA SER A 33 0.92 -10.26 6.51
C SER A 33 2.09 -11.25 6.64
N ASP A 34 3.30 -10.77 6.84
CA ASP A 34 4.50 -11.57 7.13
C ASP A 34 4.63 -11.97 8.61
N GLY A 35 3.65 -11.60 9.45
CA GLY A 35 3.65 -11.87 10.88
C GLY A 35 4.41 -10.84 11.72
N HIS A 36 5.06 -9.85 11.11
CA HIS A 36 5.66 -8.74 11.83
C HIS A 36 4.58 -7.86 12.48
N ARG A 37 4.94 -7.22 13.61
CA ARG A 37 4.04 -6.32 14.36
C ARG A 37 4.29 -4.83 14.08
N LYS A 38 5.28 -4.53 13.25
CA LYS A 38 5.67 -3.16 12.94
C LYS A 38 6.01 -3.03 11.46
N GLY A 39 5.68 -1.87 10.90
CA GLY A 39 5.83 -1.60 9.48
C GLY A 39 5.07 -0.35 9.09
N TRP A 40 4.99 -0.12 7.80
CA TRP A 40 4.30 1.00 7.19
C TRP A 40 3.07 0.50 6.46
N VAL A 41 1.95 1.20 6.62
CA VAL A 41 0.79 1.03 5.74
C VAL A 41 0.75 2.25 4.82
N VAL A 42 0.86 2.00 3.53
CA VAL A 42 0.82 3.02 2.49
C VAL A 42 -0.54 2.97 1.81
N SER A 43 -1.27 4.08 1.83
CA SER A 43 -2.53 4.22 1.10
C SER A 43 -2.29 4.92 -0.24
N ALA A 44 -3.02 4.51 -1.28
CA ALA A 44 -2.98 5.14 -2.59
C ALA A 44 -4.42 5.28 -3.13
N ARG A 45 -4.79 6.49 -3.58
CA ARG A 45 -6.09 6.69 -4.25
C ARG A 45 -6.02 6.17 -5.68
N LEU A 46 -6.92 5.28 -6.06
CA LEU A 46 -6.96 4.70 -7.40
C LEU A 46 -7.47 5.72 -8.41
N ASN A 47 -6.95 5.66 -9.62
CA ASN A 47 -7.40 6.51 -10.72
C ASN A 47 -8.63 5.88 -11.40
N VAL A 48 -9.74 5.85 -10.67
CA VAL A 48 -11.04 5.32 -11.11
C VAL A 48 -12.08 6.44 -11.12
N PRO A 49 -13.17 6.35 -11.93
CA PRO A 49 -14.24 7.33 -11.92
C PRO A 49 -14.87 7.50 -10.54
N GLU A 50 -15.41 8.69 -10.27
CA GLU A 50 -16.09 8.97 -9.02
C GLU A 50 -17.30 8.04 -8.83
N GLY A 51 -17.38 7.40 -7.66
CA GLY A 51 -18.43 6.41 -7.34
C GLY A 51 -18.07 4.95 -7.65
N PHE A 52 -16.89 4.66 -8.22
CA PHE A 52 -16.40 3.28 -8.35
C PHE A 52 -15.63 2.84 -7.11
N GLU A 53 -15.97 1.66 -6.61
CA GLU A 53 -15.20 0.98 -5.57
C GLU A 53 -14.44 -0.23 -6.16
N PRO A 54 -13.22 -0.52 -5.68
CA PRO A 54 -12.47 0.27 -4.71
C PRO A 54 -11.88 1.54 -5.35
N ASN A 55 -11.88 2.65 -4.60
CA ASN A 55 -11.23 3.90 -4.99
C ASN A 55 -9.88 4.12 -4.27
N MET A 56 -9.45 3.16 -3.46
CA MET A 56 -8.25 3.21 -2.66
C MET A 56 -7.68 1.81 -2.47
N VAL A 57 -6.36 1.72 -2.42
CA VAL A 57 -5.62 0.50 -2.07
C VAL A 57 -4.69 0.78 -0.90
N PHE A 58 -4.50 -0.22 -0.06
CA PHE A 58 -3.55 -0.20 1.04
C PHE A 58 -2.42 -1.19 0.74
N VAL A 59 -1.18 -0.76 0.93
CA VAL A 59 0.02 -1.57 0.75
C VAL A 59 0.74 -1.64 2.09
N GLU A 60 0.96 -2.85 2.56
CA GLU A 60 1.71 -3.14 3.76
C GLU A 60 3.20 -3.25 3.41
N VAL A 61 4.07 -2.59 4.17
CA VAL A 61 5.53 -2.68 4.04
C VAL A 61 6.13 -2.94 5.42
N SER A 62 6.59 -4.16 5.66
CA SER A 62 7.07 -4.57 6.97
C SER A 62 8.42 -3.96 7.35
N ASP A 63 8.63 -3.73 8.64
CA ASP A 63 9.89 -3.24 9.21
C ASP A 63 10.44 -4.28 10.22
N PRO A 64 11.72 -4.71 10.12
CA PRO A 64 12.76 -4.20 9.22
C PRO A 64 12.87 -4.96 7.89
N SER A 65 12.06 -6.00 7.65
CA SER A 65 12.21 -6.92 6.51
C SER A 65 12.07 -6.22 5.14
N GLY A 66 11.29 -5.14 5.07
CA GLY A 66 10.97 -4.47 3.80
C GLY A 66 10.04 -5.27 2.90
N GLU A 67 9.47 -6.37 3.41
CA GLU A 67 8.51 -7.18 2.67
C GLU A 67 7.26 -6.37 2.36
N VAL A 68 6.83 -6.43 1.10
CA VAL A 68 5.67 -5.70 0.61
C VAL A 68 4.52 -6.66 0.40
N TYR A 69 3.41 -6.39 1.06
CA TYR A 69 2.17 -7.09 0.86
C TYR A 69 1.11 -6.15 0.33
N MET A 70 0.38 -6.59 -0.69
CA MET A 70 -0.76 -5.87 -1.23
C MET A 70 -1.95 -6.84 -1.25
N PRO A 71 -3.06 -6.50 -0.58
CA PRO A 71 -4.27 -7.30 -0.65
C PRO A 71 -4.78 -7.30 -2.10
N PRO A 72 -5.36 -8.44 -2.56
CA PRO A 72 -5.92 -8.52 -3.90
C PRO A 72 -7.07 -7.52 -4.05
N ILE A 73 -7.07 -6.82 -5.20
CA ILE A 73 -8.12 -5.91 -5.62
C ILE A 73 -8.98 -6.69 -6.63
N PHE A 74 -10.23 -7.01 -6.26
CA PHE A 74 -11.18 -7.75 -7.10
C PHE A 74 -12.27 -6.82 -7.64
#